data_AF-A0A6L4YZG1-F1
#
_entry.id   AF-A0A6L4YZG1-F1
#
_cell.length_a   1.000
_cell.length_b   1.000
_cell.length_c   1.000
_cell.angle_alpha   90.00
_cell.angle_beta   90.00
_cell.angle_gamma   90.00
#
_symmetry.space_group_name_H-M   'P 1'
#
loop_
_entity.id
_entity.type
_entity.pdbx_description
1 polymer ?
#
loop_
_entity_poly.entity_id
_entity_poly.type
_entity_poly.pdbx_seq_one_letter_code
_entity_poly.pdbx_strand_id
1 'polypeptide(L)'
;MKTKCRSSRELIRLDRVVSLVFDIRARDFHHPSKKRISVEPRLVAMYLQKELLGKSYPAIARYFGKKAHSTCHSAHRTAAALFETDPLFRQKVLECIELYNNYEIDRFKQRYNLHFLIAREGIRVSGPECTIYLPAEKYESLDGILRERIDRLIKKHNYALQLTII
;
A
#
# COMPACT_ATOMS: atom_id res chain seq x y z
N MET A 1 25.55 16.36 -2.46
CA MET A 1 25.66 15.62 -1.19
C MET A 1 24.78 14.37 -1.23
N LYS A 2 25.42 13.19 -1.25
CA LYS A 2 24.94 11.80 -0.98
C LYS A 2 23.55 11.36 -1.48
N THR A 3 23.52 10.80 -2.69
CA THR A 3 22.42 9.97 -3.22
C THR A 3 22.35 8.65 -2.45
N LYS A 4 21.68 8.64 -1.30
CA LYS A 4 21.45 7.43 -0.51
C LYS A 4 20.49 6.54 -1.31
N CYS A 5 20.98 5.45 -1.90
CA CYS A 5 20.14 4.46 -2.57
C CYS A 5 19.21 3.82 -1.52
N ARG A 6 18.02 4.38 -1.32
CA ARG A 6 17.08 3.93 -0.30
C ARG A 6 16.63 2.50 -0.62
N SER A 7 16.67 1.58 0.35
CA SER A 7 16.47 0.13 0.14
C SER A 7 15.07 -0.24 -0.39
N SER A 8 14.86 -1.46 -0.89
CA SER A 8 13.53 -1.96 -1.32
C SER A 8 12.44 -1.86 -0.24
N ARG A 9 12.83 -1.81 1.04
CA ARG A 9 11.91 -1.64 2.17
C ARG A 9 11.22 -0.27 2.17
N GLU A 10 11.91 0.76 1.68
CA GLU A 10 11.39 2.12 1.62
C GLU A 10 10.32 2.25 0.53
N LEU A 11 10.44 1.49 -0.56
CA LEU A 11 9.41 1.41 -1.61
C LEU A 11 8.12 0.78 -1.07
N ILE A 12 8.26 -0.34 -0.35
CA ILE A 12 7.13 -1.02 0.29
C ILE A 12 6.48 -0.12 1.35
N ARG A 13 7.29 0.61 2.13
CA ARG A 13 6.79 1.58 3.11
C ARG A 13 5.98 2.69 2.43
N LEU A 14 6.49 3.25 1.33
CA LEU A 14 5.79 4.30 0.59
C LEU A 14 4.48 3.80 0.00
N ASP A 15 4.46 2.61 -0.61
CA ASP A 15 3.23 2.02 -1.14
C ASP A 15 2.18 1.79 -0.04
N ARG A 16 2.60 1.41 1.17
CA ARG A 16 1.68 1.29 2.31
C ARG A 16 1.09 2.65 2.70
N VAL A 17 1.90 3.70 2.73
CA VAL A 17 1.41 5.05 3.04
C VAL A 17 0.40 5.51 2.00
N VAL A 18 0.73 5.36 0.71
CA VAL A 18 -0.20 5.67 -0.39
C VAL A 18 -1.48 4.83 -0.27
N SER A 19 -1.36 3.54 0.05
CA SER A 19 -2.50 2.64 0.25
C SER A 19 -3.45 3.13 1.35
N LEU A 20 -2.91 3.68 2.44
CA LEU A 20 -3.69 4.19 3.57
C LEU A 20 -4.40 5.51 3.21
N VAL A 21 -3.71 6.42 2.52
CA VAL A 21 -4.25 7.75 2.15
C VAL A 21 -5.37 7.67 1.11
N PHE A 22 -5.23 6.73 0.17
CA PHE A 22 -6.16 6.54 -0.96
C PHE A 22 -7.17 5.41 -0.72
N ASP A 23 -7.15 4.79 0.47
CA ASP A 23 -7.99 3.65 0.83
C ASP A 23 -8.04 2.56 -0.26
N ILE A 24 -6.86 2.17 -0.74
CA ILE A 24 -6.70 1.23 -1.85
C ILE A 24 -5.56 0.27 -1.52
N ARG A 25 -5.63 -0.97 -1.98
CA ARG A 25 -4.54 -1.92 -1.74
C ARG A 25 -3.38 -1.64 -2.68
N ALA A 26 -2.15 -1.85 -2.19
CA ALA A 26 -0.93 -1.72 -2.98
C ALA A 26 -1.00 -2.49 -4.31
N ARG A 27 -1.54 -3.72 -4.29
CA ARG A 27 -1.68 -4.55 -5.48
C ARG A 27 -2.55 -3.91 -6.57
N ASP A 28 -3.57 -3.14 -6.19
CA ASP A 28 -4.58 -2.63 -7.12
C ASP A 28 -4.04 -1.47 -7.96
N PHE A 29 -3.19 -0.62 -7.37
CA PHE A 29 -2.48 0.41 -8.12
C PHE A 29 -1.17 -0.09 -8.75
N HIS A 30 -0.66 -1.27 -8.39
CA HIS A 30 0.37 -1.97 -9.17
C HIS A 30 -0.19 -2.61 -10.44
N HIS A 31 -1.43 -3.14 -10.38
CA HIS A 31 -2.12 -3.73 -11.51
C HIS A 31 -2.31 -2.69 -12.66
N PRO A 32 -2.23 -3.08 -13.94
CA PRO A 32 -2.42 -2.17 -15.08
C PRO A 32 -3.90 -1.76 -15.31
N SER A 33 -4.53 -1.13 -14.31
CA SER A 33 -5.89 -0.58 -14.43
C SER A 33 -5.87 0.89 -14.88
N LYS A 34 -6.82 1.26 -15.75
CA LYS A 34 -7.07 2.63 -16.23
C LYS A 34 -8.08 3.40 -15.39
N LYS A 35 -8.70 2.77 -14.37
CA LYS A 35 -9.69 3.42 -13.51
C LYS A 35 -9.01 4.50 -12.67
N ARG A 36 -9.60 5.71 -12.58
CA ARG A 36 -9.05 6.84 -11.83
C ARG A 36 -8.62 6.47 -10.41
N ILE A 37 -9.46 5.72 -9.70
CA ILE A 37 -9.21 5.22 -8.34
C ILE A 37 -7.87 4.46 -8.18
N SER A 38 -7.37 3.84 -9.25
CA SER A 38 -6.07 3.14 -9.26
C SER A 38 -4.94 3.93 -9.91
N VAL A 39 -5.27 4.87 -10.80
CA VAL A 39 -4.30 5.66 -11.55
C VAL A 39 -3.74 6.77 -10.67
N GLU A 40 -4.61 7.49 -9.97
CA GLU A 40 -4.24 8.59 -9.09
C GLU A 40 -3.22 8.17 -8.00
N PRO A 41 -3.46 7.12 -7.19
CA PRO A 41 -2.45 6.63 -6.23
C PRO A 41 -1.17 6.12 -6.91
N ARG A 42 -1.26 5.55 -8.11
CA ARG A 42 -0.07 5.11 -8.88
C ARG A 42 0.79 6.31 -9.29
N LEU A 43 0.17 7.40 -9.73
CA LEU A 43 0.88 8.65 -10.07
C LEU A 43 1.58 9.21 -8.83
N VAL A 44 0.88 9.28 -7.70
CA VAL A 44 1.46 9.75 -6.42
C VAL A 44 2.63 8.87 -5.99
N ALA A 45 2.47 7.54 -6.04
CA ALA A 45 3.54 6.61 -5.67
C ALA A 45 4.78 6.78 -6.56
N MET A 46 4.62 6.84 -7.89
CA MET A 46 5.74 7.04 -8.82
C MET A 46 6.42 8.40 -8.61
N TYR A 47 5.64 9.46 -8.37
CA TYR A 47 6.13 10.80 -8.07
C TYR A 47 6.96 10.82 -6.78
N LEU A 48 6.42 10.30 -5.69
CA LEU A 48 7.11 10.27 -4.40
C LEU A 48 8.33 9.35 -4.40
N GLN A 49 8.34 8.24 -5.15
CA GLN A 49 9.55 7.42 -5.31
C GLN A 49 10.69 8.21 -5.96
N LYS A 50 10.37 9.14 -6.87
CA LYS A 50 11.35 10.02 -7.50
C LYS A 50 11.78 11.14 -6.56
N GLU A 51 10.84 11.92 -6.03
CA GLU A 51 11.11 13.12 -5.23
C GLU A 51 11.67 12.79 -3.83
N LEU A 52 11.05 11.85 -3.13
CA LEU A 52 11.41 11.55 -1.74
C LEU A 52 12.55 10.53 -1.63
N LEU A 53 12.56 9.52 -2.51
CA LEU A 53 13.50 8.40 -2.42
C LEU A 53 14.67 8.49 -3.42
N GLY A 54 14.64 9.45 -4.35
CA GLY A 54 15.70 9.66 -5.33
C GLY A 54 15.85 8.50 -6.33
N LYS A 55 14.78 7.73 -6.60
CA LYS A 55 14.86 6.58 -7.51
C LYS A 55 14.95 7.02 -8.97
N SER A 56 15.68 6.24 -9.77
CA SER A 56 15.74 6.44 -11.21
C SER A 56 14.47 5.93 -11.89
N TYR A 57 14.09 6.51 -13.03
CA TYR A 57 12.91 6.05 -13.79
C TYR A 57 12.98 4.56 -14.15
N PRO A 58 14.14 3.98 -14.55
CA PRO A 58 14.25 2.54 -14.74
C PRO A 58 14.02 1.70 -13.48
N ALA A 59 14.44 2.20 -12.30
CA ALA A 59 14.19 1.50 -11.04
C ALA A 59 12.70 1.51 -10.67
N ILE A 60 12.03 2.66 -10.83
CA ILE A 60 10.59 2.81 -10.61
C ILE A 60 9.82 1.91 -11.59
N ALA A 61 10.20 1.92 -12.87
CA ALA A 61 9.56 1.09 -13.89
C ALA A 61 9.64 -0.41 -13.56
N ARG A 62 10.83 -0.90 -13.16
CA ARG A 62 11.01 -2.29 -12.72
C ARG A 62 10.14 -2.63 -11.51
N TYR A 63 10.04 -1.72 -10.54
CA TYR A 63 9.23 -1.93 -9.34
C TYR A 63 7.74 -2.09 -9.65
N PHE A 64 7.21 -1.30 -10.61
CA PHE A 64 5.81 -1.39 -11.07
C PHE A 64 5.59 -2.40 -12.22
N GLY A 65 6.59 -3.22 -12.57
CA GLY A 65 6.48 -4.19 -13.66
C GLY A 65 6.26 -3.57 -15.05
N LYS A 66 6.74 -2.34 -15.29
CA LYS A 66 6.61 -1.62 -16.57
C LYS A 66 7.82 -1.86 -17.46
N LYS A 67 7.56 -2.09 -18.76
CA LYS A 67 8.60 -2.33 -19.78
C LYS A 67 9.40 -1.08 -20.14
N ALA A 68 8.73 0.09 -20.20
CA ALA A 68 9.34 1.35 -20.62
C ALA A 68 9.47 2.34 -19.46
N HIS A 69 10.68 2.87 -19.25
CA HIS A 69 10.93 3.89 -18.24
C HIS A 69 10.28 5.25 -18.59
N SER A 70 10.01 5.50 -19.87
CA SER A 70 9.29 6.68 -20.36
C SER A 70 7.90 6.79 -19.73
N THR A 71 7.24 5.66 -19.42
CA THR A 71 5.95 5.67 -18.70
C THR A 71 6.07 6.30 -17.32
N CYS A 72 7.14 6.01 -16.58
CA CYS A 72 7.38 6.63 -15.27
C CYS A 72 7.75 8.11 -15.41
N HIS A 73 8.45 8.49 -16.47
CA HIS A 73 8.75 9.89 -16.76
C HIS A 73 7.48 10.69 -17.07
N SER A 74 6.60 10.18 -17.94
CA SER A 74 5.30 10.80 -18.24
C SER A 74 4.40 10.86 -17.01
N ALA A 75 4.37 9.81 -16.19
CA ALA A 75 3.63 9.77 -14.93
C ALA A 75 4.12 10.84 -13.95
N HIS A 76 5.45 10.98 -13.81
CA HIS A 76 6.06 12.00 -12.97
C HIS A 76 5.70 13.41 -13.45
N ARG A 77 5.82 13.71 -14.75
CA ARG A 77 5.42 15.01 -15.30
C ARG A 77 3.95 15.32 -15.07
N THR A 78 3.08 14.32 -15.23
CA THR A 78 1.64 14.46 -15.00
C THR A 78 1.35 14.76 -13.53
N ALA A 79 1.96 13.99 -12.61
CA ALA A 79 1.82 14.21 -11.17
C ALA A 79 2.35 15.58 -10.72
N ALA A 80 3.49 16.02 -11.26
CA ALA A 80 4.06 17.33 -10.97
C ALA A 80 3.13 18.46 -11.44
N ALA A 81 2.55 18.35 -12.65
CA ALA A 81 1.56 19.33 -13.12
C ALA A 81 0.31 19.34 -12.22
N LEU A 82 -0.22 18.16 -11.88
CA LEU A 82 -1.39 18.04 -10.99
C LEU A 82 -1.11 18.61 -9.59
N PHE A 83 0.11 18.46 -9.06
CA PHE A 83 0.49 19.02 -7.78
C PHE A 83 0.39 20.55 -7.75
N GLU A 84 0.73 21.21 -8.86
CA GLU A 84 0.59 22.66 -9.00
C GLU A 84 -0.86 23.07 -9.26
N THR A 85 -1.57 22.37 -10.14
CA THR A 85 -2.88 22.79 -10.65
C THR A 85 -4.08 22.34 -9.82
N ASP A 86 -4.00 21.17 -9.16
CA ASP A 86 -5.12 20.55 -8.44
C ASP A 86 -4.87 20.57 -6.92
N PRO A 87 -5.61 21.41 -6.15
CA PRO A 87 -5.49 21.48 -4.70
C PRO A 87 -5.78 20.17 -3.98
N LEU A 88 -6.73 19.36 -4.47
CA LEU A 88 -7.10 18.09 -3.83
C LEU A 88 -5.99 17.05 -4.02
N PHE A 89 -5.43 16.98 -5.22
CA PHE A 89 -4.28 16.13 -5.50
C PHE A 89 -3.08 16.55 -4.65
N ARG A 90 -2.78 17.85 -4.59
CA ARG A 90 -1.70 18.40 -3.75
C ARG A 90 -1.89 18.03 -2.29
N GLN A 91 -3.10 18.19 -1.74
CA GLN A 91 -3.40 17.83 -0.36
C GLN A 91 -3.11 16.34 -0.10
N LYS A 92 -3.55 15.44 -0.99
CA LYS A 92 -3.29 14.00 -0.86
C LYS A 92 -1.80 13.65 -0.92
N VAL A 93 -1.03 14.35 -1.76
CA VAL A 93 0.43 14.18 -1.84
C VAL A 93 1.10 14.63 -0.53
N LEU A 94 0.70 15.77 0.02
CA LEU A 94 1.23 16.29 1.29
C LEU A 94 0.88 15.36 2.47
N GLU A 95 -0.35 14.86 2.50
CA GLU A 95 -0.80 13.85 3.48
C GLU A 95 0.09 12.59 3.42
N CYS A 96 0.42 12.11 2.21
CA CYS A 96 1.35 10.99 2.04
C CYS A 96 2.76 11.32 2.57
N ILE A 97 3.26 12.53 2.35
CA ILE A 97 4.61 12.94 2.82
C ILE A 97 4.64 12.98 4.35
N GLU A 98 3.63 13.60 4.97
CA GLU A 98 3.51 13.69 6.42
C GLU A 98 3.43 12.31 7.06
N LEU A 99 2.52 11.45 6.57
CA LEU A 99 2.40 10.08 7.05
C LEU A 99 3.68 9.29 6.83
N TYR A 100 4.39 9.47 5.71
CA TYR A 100 5.64 8.77 5.47
C TYR A 100 6.70 9.10 6.53
N ASN A 101 6.84 10.38 6.87
CA ASN A 101 7.79 10.84 7.88
C ASN A 101 7.46 10.31 9.27
N ASN A 102 6.17 10.28 9.61
CA ASN A 102 5.66 9.79 10.90
C ASN A 102 5.46 8.26 10.94
N TYR A 103 5.71 7.55 9.83
CA TYR A 103 5.39 6.13 9.74
C TYR A 103 6.31 5.28 10.64
N GLU A 104 5.78 4.77 11.73
CA GLU A 104 6.48 3.78 12.55
C GLU A 104 6.30 2.37 11.97
N ILE A 105 7.42 1.67 11.75
CA ILE A 105 7.38 0.27 11.34
C ILE A 105 6.81 -0.54 12.51
N ASP A 106 5.70 -1.25 12.28
CA ASP A 106 5.15 -2.17 13.28
C ASP A 106 6.11 -3.33 13.53
N ARG A 107 6.95 -3.21 14.55
CA ARG A 107 7.91 -4.24 14.99
C ARG A 107 7.18 -5.48 15.53
N PHE A 108 5.95 -5.35 15.99
CA PHE A 108 5.17 -6.46 16.54
C PHE A 108 4.53 -7.35 15.47
N LYS A 109 4.39 -6.88 14.21
CA LYS A 109 4.03 -7.76 13.07
C LYS A 109 5.04 -8.90 12.89
N GLN A 110 6.29 -8.71 13.33
CA GLN A 110 7.33 -9.74 13.28
C GLN A 110 7.31 -10.67 14.51
N ARG A 111 6.99 -10.13 15.70
CA ARG A 111 7.03 -10.88 16.97
C ARG A 111 5.86 -11.84 17.15
N TYR A 112 4.71 -11.53 16.56
CA TYR A 112 3.57 -12.43 16.45
C TYR A 112 3.17 -12.43 14.99
N ASN A 113 3.45 -13.51 14.27
CA ASN A 113 2.98 -13.65 12.88
C ASN A 113 1.45 -13.74 12.94
N LEU A 114 0.76 -12.59 12.92
CA LEU A 114 -0.69 -12.47 13.02
C LEU A 114 -1.40 -13.41 12.04
N HIS A 115 -0.80 -13.64 10.86
CA HIS A 115 -1.32 -14.60 9.89
C HIS A 115 -1.31 -16.02 10.44
N PHE A 116 -0.23 -16.45 11.11
CA PHE A 116 -0.15 -17.75 11.76
C PHE A 116 -1.19 -17.90 12.87
N LEU A 117 -1.34 -16.88 13.72
CA LEU A 117 -2.30 -16.93 14.83
C LEU A 117 -3.75 -16.99 14.33
N ILE A 118 -4.09 -16.22 13.29
CA ILE A 118 -5.43 -16.24 12.67
C ILE A 118 -5.65 -17.55 11.91
N ALA A 119 -4.63 -18.05 11.21
CA ALA A 119 -4.70 -19.33 10.49
C ALA A 119 -4.91 -20.53 11.41
N ARG A 120 -4.34 -20.50 12.62
CA ARG A 120 -4.55 -21.56 13.63
C ARG A 120 -6.00 -21.68 14.07
N GLU A 121 -6.75 -20.58 14.04
CA GLU A 121 -8.20 -20.56 14.31
C GLU A 121 -9.03 -20.96 13.07
N GLY A 122 -8.39 -21.54 12.03
CA GLY A 122 -9.03 -22.03 10.82
C GLY A 122 -9.45 -20.95 9.83
N ILE A 123 -8.82 -19.77 9.85
CA ILE A 123 -9.12 -18.65 8.96
C ILE A 123 -7.98 -18.47 7.97
N ARG A 124 -8.27 -18.51 6.67
CA ARG A 124 -7.23 -18.38 5.65
C ARG A 124 -6.80 -16.92 5.52
N VAL A 125 -5.50 -16.65 5.63
CA VAL A 125 -4.93 -15.31 5.45
C VAL A 125 -3.90 -15.32 4.32
N SER A 126 -4.13 -14.53 3.28
CA SER A 126 -3.16 -14.31 2.20
C SER A 126 -2.37 -13.02 2.48
N GLY A 127 -1.08 -13.21 2.77
CA GLY A 127 -0.14 -12.11 2.95
C GLY A 127 0.08 -11.29 1.69
N PRO A 128 0.41 -11.90 0.54
CA PRO A 128 0.63 -11.19 -0.71
C PRO A 128 -0.60 -10.41 -1.19
N GLU A 129 -1.80 -10.93 -0.95
CA GLU A 129 -3.05 -10.30 -1.36
C GLU A 129 -3.63 -9.32 -0.35
N CYS A 130 -3.03 -9.23 0.85
CA CYS A 130 -3.60 -8.55 2.00
C CYS A 130 -5.10 -8.88 2.16
N THR A 131 -5.46 -10.18 2.17
CA THR A 131 -6.85 -10.62 2.25
C THR A 131 -7.01 -11.69 3.32
N ILE A 132 -8.06 -11.56 4.12
CA ILE A 132 -8.51 -12.51 5.12
C ILE A 132 -9.78 -13.17 4.56
N TYR A 133 -9.75 -14.47 4.33
CA TYR A 133 -10.91 -15.24 3.90
C TYR A 133 -11.54 -15.86 5.14
N LEU A 134 -12.71 -15.35 5.51
CA LEU A 134 -13.41 -15.71 6.73
C LEU A 134 -14.73 -16.41 6.39
N PRO A 135 -15.00 -17.62 6.90
CA PRO A 135 -16.31 -18.24 6.77
C PRO A 135 -17.39 -17.37 7.43
N ALA A 136 -18.54 -17.19 6.77
CA ALA A 136 -19.62 -16.34 7.28
C ALA A 136 -20.08 -16.75 8.69
N GLU A 137 -20.18 -18.06 8.94
CA GLU A 137 -20.54 -18.63 10.26
C GLU A 137 -19.60 -18.15 11.37
N LYS A 138 -18.28 -18.08 11.08
CA LYS A 138 -17.27 -17.62 12.04
C LYS A 138 -17.28 -16.12 12.24
N TYR A 139 -17.83 -15.34 11.29
CA TYR A 139 -17.93 -13.90 11.42
C TYR A 139 -18.96 -13.50 12.47
N GLU A 140 -20.07 -14.24 12.57
CA GLU A 140 -21.11 -13.99 13.57
C GLU A 140 -20.63 -14.33 14.98
N SER A 141 -19.80 -15.37 15.13
CA SER A 141 -19.22 -15.80 16.40
C SER A 141 -17.89 -15.12 16.73
N LEU A 142 -17.54 -14.01 16.07
CA LEU A 142 -16.18 -13.45 16.12
C LEU A 142 -16.01 -12.51 17.33
N ASP A 143 -15.32 -12.99 18.36
CA ASP A 143 -15.15 -12.26 19.62
C ASP A 143 -13.69 -12.19 20.13
N GLY A 144 -13.52 -11.40 21.18
CA GLY A 144 -12.28 -11.27 21.96
C GLY A 144 -11.01 -11.04 21.12
N ILE A 145 -9.97 -11.80 21.44
CA ILE A 145 -8.61 -11.65 20.91
C ILE A 145 -8.57 -11.87 19.39
N LEU A 146 -9.41 -12.75 18.84
CA LEU A 146 -9.41 -13.04 17.42
C LEU A 146 -9.91 -11.83 16.61
N ARG A 147 -10.96 -11.16 17.10
CA ARG A 147 -11.48 -9.92 16.52
C ARG A 147 -10.41 -8.83 16.49
N GLU A 148 -9.74 -8.61 17.62
CA GLU A 148 -8.68 -7.60 17.71
C GLU A 148 -7.54 -7.87 16.74
N ARG A 149 -7.16 -9.15 16.56
CA ARG A 149 -6.12 -9.55 15.60
C ARG A 149 -6.53 -9.24 14.16
N ILE A 150 -7.76 -9.55 13.79
CA ILE A 150 -8.32 -9.28 12.46
C ILE A 150 -8.45 -7.77 12.23
N ASP A 151 -9.02 -7.04 13.18
CA ASP A 151 -9.14 -5.58 13.14
C ASP A 151 -7.79 -4.90 13.00
N ARG A 152 -6.75 -5.43 13.65
CA ARG A 152 -5.39 -4.94 13.50
C ARG A 152 -4.86 -5.14 12.09
N LEU A 153 -5.10 -6.29 11.46
CA LEU A 153 -4.73 -6.51 10.06
C LEU A 153 -5.48 -5.56 9.12
N ILE A 154 -6.77 -5.35 9.35
CA ILE A 154 -7.60 -4.46 8.53
C ILE A 154 -7.14 -3.00 8.69
N LYS A 155 -7.20 -2.45 9.91
CA LYS A 155 -6.93 -1.03 10.18
C LYS A 155 -5.47 -0.64 9.96
N LYS A 156 -4.52 -1.47 10.41
CA LYS A 156 -3.09 -1.10 10.42
C LYS A 156 -2.34 -1.58 9.17
N HIS A 157 -2.85 -2.60 8.50
CA HIS A 157 -2.16 -3.22 7.36
C HIS A 157 -3.00 -3.25 6.08
N ASN A 158 -4.17 -2.61 6.07
CA ASN A 158 -5.09 -2.53 4.94
C ASN A 158 -5.41 -3.91 4.35
N TYR A 159 -5.66 -4.89 5.23
CA TYR A 159 -6.21 -6.18 4.83
C TYR A 159 -7.70 -6.02 4.56
N ALA A 160 -8.18 -6.68 3.51
CA ALA A 160 -9.62 -6.81 3.33
C ALA A 160 -10.14 -8.11 3.92
N LEU A 161 -11.38 -8.05 4.38
CA LEU A 161 -12.15 -9.20 4.79
C LEU A 161 -13.01 -9.67 3.61
N GLN A 162 -12.85 -10.92 3.21
CA GLN A 162 -13.70 -11.56 2.23
C GLN A 162 -14.45 -12.70 2.90
N LEU A 163 -15.77 -12.60 2.94
CA LEU A 163 -16.61 -13.67 3.45
C LEU A 163 -16.67 -14.80 2.44
N THR A 164 -16.41 -16.02 2.91
CA THR A 164 -16.54 -17.24 2.11
C THR A 164 -17.75 -18.03 2.60
N ILE A 165 -18.55 -18.49 1.66
CA ILE A 165 -19.57 -19.51 1.92
C ILE A 165 -18.82 -20.83 1.80
N ILE A 166 -18.72 -21.58 2.90
CA ILE A 166 -18.24 -22.96 2.93
C ILE A 166 -19.46 -23.82 3.26
#